data_AF-A0A9P3MR99-F1
#
_entry.id   AF-A0A9P3MR99-F1
#
_cell.length_a   1.000
_cell.length_b   1.000
_cell.length_c   1.000
_cell.angle_alpha   90.00
_cell.angle_beta   90.00
_cell.angle_gamma   90.00
#
_symmetry.space_group_name_H-M   'P 1'
#
loop_
_entity.id
_entity.type
_entity.pdbx_description
1 polymer ?
#
loop_
_entity_poly.entity_id
_entity_poly.type
_entity_poly.pdbx_seq_one_letter_code
_entity_poly.pdbx_strand_id
1 'polypeptide(L)'
;MATEEASRNVGAANAAVDTITSAVVDPRQRDSRTNLLDCNGSTGGANSGGNAVDDEVEGGRDGAAVFRVVIVGAGPAGLVLANHLLTRGGGRFHVSVVEKGEDPREKVEEAVEVARRYSIGLNVRAFRCLDAVPGLLKTVLACMVPIRQLCIGMTSKPSVIPFSHKDPPVLLADRTALCCALLQALLGEGAQGGDQGGERRGERGGDQDEGEGECEGKRPVKDGRERRGEIGGRVGEESQEGEEHSGDPQGRV
;
A
#
# COMPACT_ATOMS: atom_id res chain seq x y z
N MET A 1 -0.78 14.24 26.62
CA MET A 1 0.04 13.02 26.57
C MET A 1 -0.37 12.06 25.44
N ALA A 2 -1.66 11.96 25.06
CA ALA A 2 -2.10 11.08 23.96
C ALA A 2 -1.59 11.47 22.55
N THR A 3 -1.21 12.73 22.32
CA THR A 3 -0.75 13.20 21.00
C THR A 3 0.70 12.83 20.68
N GLU A 4 1.54 12.62 21.70
CA GLU A 4 2.97 12.34 21.49
C GLU A 4 3.21 10.85 21.12
N GLU A 5 2.37 9.96 21.62
CA GLU A 5 2.42 8.52 21.34
C GLU A 5 1.93 8.21 19.91
N ALA A 6 0.92 8.96 19.43
CA ALA A 6 0.45 8.88 18.05
C ALA A 6 1.54 9.30 17.04
N SER A 7 2.28 10.38 17.31
CA SER A 7 3.39 10.81 16.43
C SER A 7 4.55 9.82 16.37
N ARG A 8 4.87 9.11 17.47
CA ARG A 8 5.93 8.07 17.45
C ARG A 8 5.53 6.86 16.60
N ASN A 9 4.25 6.49 16.61
CA ASN A 9 3.75 5.39 15.77
C ASN A 9 3.80 5.73 14.27
N VAL A 10 3.52 6.97 13.88
CA VAL A 10 3.62 7.41 12.47
C VAL A 10 5.07 7.35 11.98
N GLY A 11 6.04 7.76 12.80
CA GLY A 11 7.47 7.70 12.44
C GLY A 11 7.96 6.26 12.22
N ALA A 12 7.57 5.33 13.08
CA ALA A 12 7.91 3.91 12.92
C ALA A 12 7.23 3.26 11.70
N ALA A 13 5.99 3.65 11.40
CA ALA A 13 5.29 3.21 10.20
C ALA A 13 6.01 3.69 8.93
N ASN A 14 6.45 4.95 8.87
CA ASN A 14 7.18 5.48 7.73
C ASN A 14 8.53 4.77 7.50
N ALA A 15 9.29 4.48 8.56
CA ALA A 15 10.54 3.73 8.43
C ALA A 15 10.32 2.28 7.95
N ALA A 16 9.21 1.66 8.39
CA ALA A 16 8.81 0.35 7.89
C ALA A 16 8.41 0.41 6.41
N VAL A 17 7.67 1.45 6.00
CA VAL A 17 7.33 1.69 4.59
C VAL A 17 8.59 1.82 3.75
N ASP A 18 9.57 2.64 4.15
CA ASP A 18 10.83 2.82 3.41
C ASP A 18 11.64 1.53 3.31
N THR A 19 11.66 0.73 4.39
CA THR A 19 12.30 -0.60 4.39
C THR A 19 11.59 -1.56 3.44
N ILE A 20 10.25 -1.56 3.42
CA ILE A 20 9.44 -2.41 2.55
C ILE A 20 9.59 -1.98 1.09
N THR A 21 9.53 -0.68 0.81
CA THR A 21 9.75 -0.14 -0.53
C THR A 21 11.13 -0.53 -1.03
N SER A 22 12.17 -0.43 -0.19
CA SER A 22 13.53 -0.85 -0.56
C SER A 22 13.63 -2.35 -0.83
N ALA A 23 12.98 -3.18 -0.02
CA ALA A 23 13.01 -4.64 -0.15
C ALA A 23 12.18 -5.17 -1.33
N VAL A 24 11.04 -4.54 -1.63
CA VAL A 24 10.13 -4.92 -2.72
C VAL A 24 10.63 -4.40 -4.06
N VAL A 25 11.30 -3.24 -4.08
CA VAL A 25 11.76 -2.57 -5.30
C VAL A 25 13.20 -2.95 -5.66
N ASP A 26 13.96 -3.68 -4.83
CA ASP A 26 15.33 -4.10 -5.17
C ASP A 26 15.35 -4.94 -6.46
N PRO A 27 15.85 -4.40 -7.59
CA PRO A 27 15.84 -5.08 -8.88
C PRO A 27 16.80 -6.28 -8.91
N ARG A 28 17.69 -6.44 -7.92
CA ARG A 28 18.70 -7.52 -7.85
C ARG A 28 18.17 -8.81 -7.22
N GLN A 29 17.07 -8.76 -6.47
CA GLN A 29 16.31 -9.93 -6.00
C GLN A 29 15.33 -10.45 -7.07
N ARG A 30 15.40 -9.95 -8.33
CA ARG A 30 14.75 -10.55 -9.50
C ARG A 30 15.37 -11.91 -9.77
N ASP A 31 14.88 -12.92 -9.07
CA ASP A 31 15.09 -14.31 -9.44
C ASP A 31 14.73 -14.47 -10.92
N SER A 32 15.70 -14.91 -11.72
CA SER A 32 15.62 -15.14 -13.16
C SER A 32 14.62 -16.24 -13.58
N ARG A 33 13.74 -16.64 -12.66
CA ARG A 33 12.75 -17.72 -12.80
C ARG A 33 11.30 -17.26 -12.85
N THR A 34 10.98 -16.02 -12.47
CA THR A 34 9.65 -15.49 -12.77
C THR A 34 9.66 -14.96 -14.19
N ASN A 35 9.23 -15.80 -15.13
CA ASN A 35 8.98 -15.45 -16.52
C ASN A 35 8.40 -14.05 -16.61
N LEU A 36 9.19 -13.19 -17.26
CA LEU A 36 8.81 -11.93 -17.82
C LEU A 36 7.63 -12.19 -18.75
N LEU A 37 6.42 -12.17 -18.18
CA LEU A 37 5.21 -11.84 -18.92
C LEU A 37 5.41 -10.38 -19.30
N ASP A 38 6.10 -10.18 -20.43
CA ASP A 38 5.99 -8.98 -21.22
C ASP A 38 4.50 -8.79 -21.49
N CYS A 39 3.86 -7.92 -20.71
CA CYS A 39 2.58 -7.33 -21.07
C CYS A 39 2.81 -6.32 -22.21
N ASN A 40 3.54 -6.71 -23.26
CA ASN A 40 3.35 -6.14 -24.59
C ASN A 40 2.08 -6.80 -25.11
N GLY A 41 0.95 -6.26 -24.64
CA GLY A 41 -0.34 -6.49 -25.29
C GLY A 41 -0.20 -6.01 -26.72
N SER A 42 0.05 -6.96 -27.62
CA SER A 42 -0.20 -6.83 -29.04
C SER A 42 -1.53 -6.11 -29.23
N THR A 43 -1.48 -4.96 -29.88
CA THR A 43 -2.65 -4.24 -30.38
C THR A 43 -3.28 -5.08 -31.49
N GLY A 44 -3.94 -6.17 -31.09
CA GLY A 44 -4.84 -6.92 -31.95
C GLY A 44 -6.08 -6.07 -32.17
N GLY A 45 -6.15 -5.42 -33.34
CA GLY A 45 -7.32 -4.69 -33.78
C GLY A 45 -8.52 -5.63 -33.88
N ALA A 46 -9.44 -5.49 -32.93
CA ALA A 46 -10.80 -5.98 -33.05
C ALA A 46 -11.67 -4.80 -33.48
N ASN A 47 -12.06 -4.81 -34.76
CA ASN A 47 -13.14 -3.98 -35.28
C ASN A 47 -14.43 -4.29 -34.51
N SER A 48 -14.84 -3.40 -33.62
CA SER A 48 -16.23 -3.31 -33.16
C SER A 48 -16.79 -1.99 -33.66
N GLY A 49 -17.55 -2.07 -34.76
CA GLY A 49 -18.39 -0.98 -35.22
C GLY A 49 -19.45 -0.66 -34.17
N GLY A 50 -19.44 0.58 -33.68
CA GLY A 50 -20.43 1.11 -32.76
C GLY A 50 -20.57 2.61 -33.00
N ASN A 51 -21.80 3.02 -33.32
CA ASN A 51 -22.24 4.33 -33.78
C ASN A 51 -21.42 5.54 -33.28
N ALA A 52 -20.85 6.26 -34.25
CA ALA A 52 -20.45 7.65 -34.07
C ALA A 52 -21.71 8.49 -33.83
N VAL A 53 -21.74 9.15 -32.67
CA VAL A 53 -22.59 10.31 -32.45
C VAL A 53 -21.68 11.49 -32.73
N ASP A 54 -21.98 12.22 -33.81
CA ASP A 54 -21.19 13.34 -34.29
C ASP A 54 -21.32 14.53 -33.33
N ASP A 55 -20.33 14.69 -32.45
CA ASP A 55 -20.10 15.93 -31.69
C ASP A 55 -18.94 16.66 -32.38
N GLU A 56 -19.29 17.58 -33.28
CA GLU A 56 -18.32 18.41 -34.00
C GLU A 56 -17.69 19.42 -33.02
N VAL A 57 -16.46 19.13 -32.59
CA VAL A 57 -15.60 20.09 -31.88
C VAL A 57 -14.63 20.69 -32.88
N GLU A 58 -14.94 21.91 -33.34
CA GLU A 58 -14.07 22.68 -34.23
C GLU A 58 -12.81 23.23 -33.52
N GLY A 59 -11.64 22.83 -34.01
CA GLY A 59 -10.63 23.76 -34.53
C GLY A 59 -9.67 24.48 -33.57
N GLY A 60 -8.46 23.93 -33.39
CA GLY A 60 -7.29 24.67 -32.88
C GLY A 60 -5.99 23.88 -33.00
N ARG A 61 -5.04 24.39 -33.80
CA ARG A 61 -3.87 23.66 -34.35
C ARG A 61 -2.76 23.41 -33.32
N ASP A 62 -2.83 22.23 -32.71
CA ASP A 62 -1.79 21.21 -32.46
C ASP A 62 -2.43 20.11 -31.58
N GLY A 63 -3.71 19.85 -31.88
CA GLY A 63 -4.70 19.30 -30.96
C GLY A 63 -4.67 17.79 -30.93
N ALA A 64 -3.84 17.23 -30.06
CA ALA A 64 -3.98 15.83 -29.68
C ALA A 64 -5.44 15.61 -29.23
N ALA A 65 -6.15 14.72 -29.94
CA ALA A 65 -7.54 14.41 -29.63
C ALA A 65 -7.71 14.09 -28.15
N VAL A 66 -8.58 14.83 -27.46
CA VAL A 66 -8.90 14.59 -26.06
C VAL A 66 -9.95 13.49 -26.00
N PHE A 67 -9.58 12.34 -25.44
CA PHE A 67 -10.47 11.21 -25.27
C PHE A 67 -11.27 11.37 -23.97
N ARG A 68 -12.59 11.29 -24.07
CA ARG A 68 -13.48 11.24 -22.89
C ARG A 68 -13.64 9.79 -22.45
N VAL A 69 -13.35 9.51 -21.18
CA VAL A 69 -13.43 8.17 -20.59
C VAL A 69 -14.33 8.23 -19.38
N VAL A 70 -15.37 7.39 -19.36
CA VAL A 70 -16.24 7.23 -18.20
C VAL A 70 -15.95 5.89 -17.54
N ILE A 71 -15.53 5.94 -16.27
CA ILE A 71 -15.26 4.75 -15.45
C ILE A 71 -16.46 4.57 -14.51
N VAL A 72 -17.16 3.45 -14.65
CA VAL A 72 -18.28 3.07 -13.77
C VAL A 72 -17.73 2.21 -12.63
N GLY A 73 -17.75 2.76 -11.42
CA GLY A 73 -17.28 2.16 -10.18
C GLY A 73 -15.98 2.77 -9.66
N ALA A 74 -16.05 3.46 -8.51
CA ALA A 74 -14.90 3.98 -7.76
C ALA A 74 -14.30 2.92 -6.81
N GLY A 75 -14.23 1.67 -7.28
CA GLY A 75 -13.47 0.62 -6.59
C GLY A 75 -11.95 0.81 -6.76
N PRO A 76 -11.13 0.01 -6.06
CA PRO A 76 -9.67 0.12 -6.13
C PRO A 76 -9.13 0.06 -7.57
N ALA A 77 -9.64 -0.86 -8.38
CA ALA A 77 -9.22 -1.00 -9.78
C ALA A 77 -9.60 0.21 -10.64
N GLY A 78 -10.82 0.75 -10.48
CA GLY A 78 -11.29 1.92 -11.22
C GLY A 78 -10.49 3.18 -10.87
N LEU A 79 -10.20 3.38 -9.58
CA LEU A 79 -9.40 4.52 -9.12
C LEU A 79 -7.93 4.42 -9.56
N VAL A 80 -7.34 3.23 -9.54
CA VAL A 80 -5.98 3.01 -10.07
C VAL A 80 -5.93 3.25 -11.57
N LEU A 81 -6.94 2.79 -12.33
CA LEU A 81 -7.05 3.06 -13.76
C LEU A 81 -7.16 4.57 -14.05
N ALA A 82 -7.98 5.29 -13.28
CA ALA A 82 -8.13 6.74 -13.41
C ALA A 82 -6.78 7.45 -13.21
N ASN A 83 -6.05 7.10 -12.15
CA ASN A 83 -4.71 7.64 -11.87
C ASN A 83 -3.74 7.35 -13.04
N HIS A 84 -3.78 6.15 -13.61
CA HIS A 84 -2.97 5.77 -14.76
C HIS A 84 -3.28 6.60 -16.01
N LEU A 85 -4.56 6.74 -16.34
CA LEU A 85 -5.00 7.50 -17.51
C LEU A 85 -4.63 8.97 -17.41
N LEU A 86 -4.80 9.60 -16.24
CA LEU A 86 -4.43 11.00 -16.03
C LEU A 86 -2.91 11.18 -16.08
N THR A 87 -2.15 10.31 -15.40
CA THR A 87 -0.69 10.41 -15.31
C THR A 87 0.00 10.14 -16.65
N ARG A 88 -0.33 9.03 -17.31
CA ARG A 88 0.29 8.62 -18.59
C ARG A 88 -0.35 9.31 -19.79
N GLY A 89 -1.54 9.86 -19.60
CA GLY A 89 -2.29 10.57 -20.62
C GLY A 89 -1.61 11.84 -21.10
N GLY A 90 -0.86 12.52 -20.23
CA GLY A 90 -0.29 13.83 -20.54
C GLY A 90 -1.37 14.83 -20.96
N GLY A 91 -2.54 14.79 -20.30
CA GLY A 91 -3.69 15.64 -20.62
C GLY A 91 -4.58 15.15 -21.77
N ARG A 92 -4.25 14.03 -22.43
CA ARG A 92 -5.06 13.47 -23.54
C ARG A 92 -6.37 12.82 -23.10
N PHE A 93 -6.54 12.53 -21.81
CA PHE A 93 -7.75 11.88 -21.29
C PHE A 93 -8.50 12.80 -20.35
N HIS A 94 -9.80 12.94 -20.58
CA HIS A 94 -10.75 13.52 -19.64
C HIS A 94 -11.53 12.38 -18.99
N VAL A 95 -11.25 12.11 -17.71
CA VAL A 95 -11.76 10.94 -17.00
C VAL A 95 -12.88 11.36 -16.04
N SER A 96 -14.04 10.76 -16.19
CA SER A 96 -15.15 10.87 -15.23
C SER A 96 -15.34 9.54 -14.52
N VAL A 97 -15.32 9.54 -13.18
CA VAL A 97 -15.58 8.34 -12.38
C VAL A 97 -16.98 8.47 -11.77
N VAL A 98 -17.83 7.46 -11.99
CA VAL A 98 -19.21 7.43 -11.48
C VAL A 98 -19.33 6.23 -10.54
N GLU A 99 -19.72 6.47 -9.29
CA GLU A 99 -19.96 5.42 -8.29
C GLU A 99 -21.41 5.50 -7.80
N LYS A 100 -22.02 4.35 -7.51
CA LYS A 100 -23.37 4.28 -6.96
C LYS A 100 -23.38 4.63 -5.47
N GLY A 101 -22.33 4.22 -4.76
CA GLY A 101 -22.12 4.54 -3.36
C GLY A 101 -21.78 6.00 -3.12
N GLU A 102 -21.96 6.44 -1.88
CA GLU A 102 -21.52 7.75 -1.41
C GLU A 102 -20.00 7.82 -1.29
N ASP A 103 -19.45 9.03 -1.17
CA ASP A 103 -18.01 9.24 -1.06
C ASP A 103 -17.47 8.52 0.20
N PRO A 104 -16.51 7.59 0.05
CA PRO A 104 -15.97 6.85 1.18
C PRO A 104 -15.27 7.74 2.22
N ARG A 105 -14.89 8.98 1.86
CA ARG A 105 -14.28 9.97 2.77
C ARG A 105 -15.27 10.57 3.76
N GLU A 106 -16.55 10.64 3.41
CA GLU A 106 -17.59 11.25 4.25
C GLU A 106 -18.09 10.29 5.34
N LYS A 107 -17.88 8.97 5.16
CA LYS A 107 -18.49 7.92 6.00
C LYS A 107 -17.53 7.16 6.92
N VAL A 108 -16.35 7.69 7.22
CA VAL A 108 -15.37 6.93 8.03
C VAL A 108 -15.95 6.54 9.40
N GLU A 109 -16.84 7.36 9.97
CA GLU A 109 -17.43 7.14 11.29
C GLU A 109 -18.78 6.38 11.24
N GLU A 110 -19.66 6.68 10.28
CA GLU A 110 -21.00 6.04 10.20
C GLU A 110 -21.03 4.74 9.39
N ALA A 111 -20.07 4.48 8.49
CA ALA A 111 -20.02 3.22 7.72
C ALA A 111 -19.59 2.00 8.55
N VAL A 112 -19.37 2.16 9.86
CA VAL A 112 -18.98 1.07 10.76
C VAL A 112 -20.02 -0.05 10.79
N GLU A 113 -21.31 0.27 10.70
CA GLU A 113 -22.37 -0.71 10.95
C GLU A 113 -22.99 -1.31 9.69
N VAL A 114 -22.94 -0.62 8.53
CA VAL A 114 -23.73 -1.01 7.34
C VAL A 114 -22.88 -1.48 6.16
N ALA A 115 -21.61 -1.05 6.06
CA ALA A 115 -20.77 -1.37 4.91
C ALA A 115 -20.05 -2.72 5.07
N ARG A 116 -19.94 -3.47 3.96
CA ARG A 116 -19.10 -4.68 3.91
C ARG A 116 -17.64 -4.29 4.12
N ARG A 117 -17.14 -4.45 5.35
CA ARG A 117 -15.72 -4.34 5.69
C ARG A 117 -15.03 -5.63 5.34
N TYR A 118 -14.13 -5.56 4.39
CA TYR A 118 -13.21 -6.66 4.11
C TYR A 118 -11.83 -6.11 3.81
N SER A 119 -10.85 -6.89 4.22
CA SER A 119 -9.45 -6.58 4.03
C SER A 119 -8.98 -7.04 2.65
N ILE A 120 -8.14 -6.25 2.02
CA ILE A 120 -7.52 -6.54 0.72
C ILE A 120 -6.03 -6.71 0.94
N GLY A 121 -5.50 -7.87 0.53
CA GLY A 121 -4.06 -8.12 0.47
C GLY A 121 -3.47 -7.63 -0.84
N LEU A 122 -2.34 -6.95 -0.81
CA LEU A 122 -1.61 -6.58 -2.02
C LEU A 122 -0.63 -7.68 -2.43
N ASN A 123 -0.72 -8.09 -3.69
CA ASN A 123 0.24 -9.00 -4.31
C ASN A 123 1.27 -8.22 -5.14
N VAL A 124 2.33 -8.91 -5.58
CA VAL A 124 3.40 -8.35 -6.42
C VAL A 124 2.91 -7.66 -7.70
N ARG A 125 1.76 -8.07 -8.26
CA ARG A 125 1.19 -7.43 -9.46
C ARG A 125 0.57 -6.08 -9.12
N ALA A 126 -0.11 -5.99 -7.97
CA ALA A 126 -0.66 -4.74 -7.49
C ALA A 126 0.46 -3.73 -7.19
N PHE A 127 1.56 -4.17 -6.57
CA PHE A 127 2.74 -3.33 -6.35
C PHE A 127 3.27 -2.73 -7.65
N ARG A 128 3.49 -3.54 -8.69
CA ARG A 128 3.95 -3.06 -10.00
C ARG A 128 2.98 -2.07 -10.64
N CYS A 129 1.67 -2.27 -10.44
CA CYS A 129 0.66 -1.37 -10.97
C CYS A 129 0.69 -0.01 -10.26
N LEU A 130 0.86 0.00 -8.94
CA LEU A 130 0.92 1.22 -8.12
C LEU A 130 2.23 1.98 -8.32
N ASP A 131 3.35 1.27 -8.43
CA ASP A 131 4.69 1.84 -8.66
C ASP A 131 4.80 2.59 -10.00
N ALA A 132 3.98 2.18 -10.97
CA ALA A 132 3.93 2.81 -12.28
C ALA A 132 3.27 4.21 -12.29
N VAL A 133 2.70 4.66 -11.17
CA VAL A 133 2.23 6.03 -10.96
C VAL A 133 3.07 6.68 -9.85
N PRO A 134 3.82 7.76 -10.14
CA PRO A 134 4.69 8.40 -9.16
C PRO A 134 3.94 8.80 -7.88
N GLY A 135 4.48 8.44 -6.72
CA GLY A 135 3.92 8.76 -5.41
C GLY A 135 2.72 7.91 -4.97
N LEU A 136 2.03 7.22 -5.89
CA LEU A 136 0.82 6.46 -5.57
C LEU A 136 1.11 5.29 -4.62
N LEU A 137 2.21 4.57 -4.87
CA LEU A 137 2.62 3.46 -4.01
C LEU A 137 2.85 3.92 -2.56
N LYS A 138 3.52 5.07 -2.36
CA LYS A 138 3.78 5.63 -1.03
C LYS A 138 2.47 5.95 -0.30
N THR A 139 1.52 6.59 -0.98
CA THR A 139 0.20 6.93 -0.43
C THR A 139 -0.58 5.67 -0.03
N VAL A 140 -0.53 4.63 -0.85
CA VAL A 140 -1.19 3.35 -0.53
C VAL A 140 -0.51 2.63 0.62
N LEU A 141 0.84 2.64 0.68
CA LEU A 141 1.58 2.01 1.76
C LEU A 141 1.31 2.66 3.12
N ALA A 142 0.99 3.95 3.16
CA ALA A 142 0.65 4.67 4.39
C ALA A 142 -0.64 4.15 5.08
N CYS A 143 -1.56 3.51 4.34
CA CYS A 143 -2.78 2.93 4.90
C CYS A 143 -2.74 1.40 5.04
N MET A 144 -1.59 0.78 4.76
CA MET A 144 -1.40 -0.67 4.80
C MET A 144 -0.85 -1.14 6.16
N VAL A 145 -1.32 -2.30 6.60
CA VAL A 145 -0.87 -2.97 7.82
C VAL A 145 -0.10 -4.24 7.43
N PRO A 146 1.15 -4.42 7.90
CA PRO A 146 1.91 -5.63 7.63
C PRO A 146 1.40 -6.81 8.47
N ILE A 147 1.16 -7.94 7.80
CA ILE A 147 0.86 -9.21 8.47
C ILE A 147 2.17 -9.91 8.82
N ARG A 148 2.35 -10.24 10.10
CA ARG A 148 3.58 -10.88 10.61
C ARG A 148 3.46 -12.39 10.79
N GLN A 149 2.24 -12.91 10.87
CA GLN A 149 1.97 -14.32 11.13
C GLN A 149 0.64 -14.75 10.52
N LEU A 150 0.57 -16.00 10.09
CA LEU A 150 -0.65 -16.68 9.68
C LEU A 150 -1.14 -17.55 10.84
N CYS A 151 -2.38 -17.33 11.29
CA CYS A 151 -3.02 -18.16 12.30
C CYS A 151 -4.03 -19.09 11.63
N ILE A 152 -3.86 -20.41 11.81
CA ILE A 152 -4.75 -21.44 11.29
C ILE A 152 -5.50 -22.09 12.47
N GLY A 153 -6.81 -21.85 12.55
CA GLY A 153 -7.67 -22.48 13.54
C GLY A 153 -8.31 -23.75 12.99
N MET A 154 -7.82 -24.93 13.37
CA MET A 154 -8.43 -26.23 13.05
C MET A 154 -8.80 -27.05 14.29
N THR A 155 -8.26 -26.70 15.47
CA THR A 155 -8.50 -27.38 16.75
C THR A 155 -8.68 -26.34 17.86
N SER A 156 -8.86 -26.77 19.11
CA SER A 156 -8.94 -25.89 20.28
C SER A 156 -7.69 -25.01 20.50
N LYS A 157 -6.56 -25.33 19.86
CA LYS A 157 -5.34 -24.51 19.85
C LYS A 157 -5.03 -24.03 18.43
N PRO A 158 -4.91 -22.71 18.18
CA PRO A 158 -4.56 -22.21 16.85
C PRO A 158 -3.09 -22.49 16.52
N SER A 159 -2.82 -22.95 15.30
CA SER A 159 -1.46 -23.06 14.77
C SER A 159 -1.01 -21.70 14.26
N VAL A 160 0.07 -21.15 14.83
CA VAL A 160 0.64 -19.87 14.41
C VAL A 160 1.88 -20.12 13.57
N ILE A 161 1.86 -19.65 12.33
CA ILE A 161 2.97 -19.75 11.37
C ILE A 161 3.56 -18.34 11.21
N PRO A 162 4.72 -18.03 11.79
CA PRO A 162 5.36 -16.74 11.59
C PRO A 162 5.85 -16.61 10.14
N PHE A 163 5.68 -15.42 9.54
CA PHE A 163 6.33 -15.13 8.27
C PHE A 163 7.82 -14.90 8.49
N SER A 164 8.64 -15.37 7.54
CA SER A 164 10.09 -15.17 7.58
C SER A 164 10.41 -13.68 7.42
N HIS A 165 11.32 -13.16 8.24
CA HIS A 165 11.83 -11.79 8.10
C HIS A 165 12.62 -11.56 6.81
N LYS A 166 12.97 -12.63 6.08
CA LYS A 166 13.67 -12.54 4.79
C LYS A 166 12.73 -12.23 3.64
N ASP A 167 11.45 -12.55 3.79
CA ASP A 167 10.45 -12.35 2.75
C ASP A 167 9.82 -10.96 2.90
N PRO A 168 9.44 -10.30 1.80
CA PRO A 168 8.70 -9.05 1.89
C PRO A 168 7.39 -9.28 2.65
N PRO A 169 7.01 -8.37 3.57
CA PRO A 169 5.82 -8.58 4.39
C PRO A 169 4.57 -8.59 3.52
N VAL A 170 3.64 -9.49 3.85
CA VAL A 170 2.31 -9.46 3.27
C VAL A 170 1.58 -8.24 3.82
N LEU A 171 1.18 -7.34 2.93
CA LEU A 171 0.46 -6.12 3.31
C LEU A 171 -1.04 -6.30 3.14
N LEU A 172 -1.78 -5.77 4.11
CA LEU A 172 -3.23 -5.81 4.18
C LEU A 172 -3.76 -4.40 4.42
N ALA A 173 -4.79 -3.99 3.67
CA ALA A 173 -5.52 -2.76 3.98
C ALA A 173 -7.01 -3.04 4.11
N ASP A 174 -7.69 -2.20 4.89
CA ASP A 174 -9.13 -2.07 4.78
C ASP A 174 -9.49 -1.51 3.39
N ARG A 175 -10.49 -2.10 2.72
CA ARG A 175 -10.90 -1.66 1.39
C ARG A 175 -11.28 -0.18 1.34
N THR A 176 -11.99 0.30 2.35
CA THR A 176 -12.49 1.68 2.39
C THR A 176 -11.31 2.62 2.55
N ALA A 177 -10.40 2.33 3.48
CA ALA A 177 -9.16 3.09 3.66
C ALA A 177 -8.31 3.13 2.36
N LEU A 178 -8.22 2.00 1.65
CA LEU A 178 -7.52 1.94 0.35
C LEU A 178 -8.20 2.82 -0.71
N CYS A 179 -9.53 2.76 -0.84
CA CYS A 179 -10.26 3.63 -1.76
C CYS A 179 -10.10 5.11 -1.42
N CYS A 180 -10.18 5.48 -0.13
CA CYS A 180 -9.95 6.86 0.32
C CYS A 180 -8.56 7.35 -0.07
N ALA A 181 -7.51 6.56 0.19
CA ALA A 181 -6.14 6.91 -0.15
C ALA A 181 -5.95 7.09 -1.68
N LEU A 182 -6.54 6.20 -2.49
CA LEU A 182 -6.49 6.29 -3.95
C LEU A 182 -7.27 7.51 -4.49
N LEU A 183 -8.40 7.85 -3.88
CA LEU A 183 -9.21 9.01 -4.26
C LEU A 183 -8.52 10.32 -3.89
N GLN A 184 -7.91 10.40 -2.71
CA GLN A 184 -7.09 11.55 -2.29
C GLN A 184 -5.87 11.75 -3.21
N ALA A 185 -5.23 10.66 -3.65
CA ALA A 185 -4.16 10.72 -4.64
C ALA A 185 -4.66 11.26 -5.98
N LEU A 186 -5.84 10.83 -6.43
CA LEU A 186 -6.45 11.27 -7.69
C LEU A 186 -6.82 12.76 -7.68
N LEU A 187 -7.29 13.28 -6.54
CA LEU A 187 -7.67 14.67 -6.36
C LEU A 187 -6.49 15.60 -6.07
N GLY A 188 -5.27 15.06 -5.94
CA GLY A 188 -4.06 15.83 -5.67
C GLY A 188 -3.91 16.30 -4.21
N GLU A 189 -4.80 15.88 -3.32
CA GLU A 189 -4.79 16.25 -1.89
C GLU A 189 -3.67 15.53 -1.12
N GLY A 190 -3.18 14.39 -1.64
CA GLY A 190 -2.14 13.58 -0.98
C GLY A 190 -0.68 13.90 -1.36
N ALA A 191 -0.43 14.73 -2.39
CA ALA A 191 0.91 14.90 -2.98
C ALA A 191 1.72 16.07 -2.42
N GLN A 192 1.15 16.92 -1.55
CA GLN A 192 1.84 18.13 -1.05
C GLN A 192 2.81 17.90 0.11
N GLY A 193 3.00 16.64 0.57
CA GLY A 193 3.92 16.32 1.67
C GLY A 193 5.35 15.95 1.25
N GLY A 194 5.68 15.95 -0.04
CA GLY A 194 6.97 15.49 -0.55
C GLY A 194 7.66 16.53 -1.41
N ASP A 195 8.54 17.30 -0.78
CA ASP A 195 9.79 17.77 -1.39
C ASP A 195 9.63 18.43 -2.78
N GLN A 196 8.96 19.58 -2.84
CA GLN A 196 9.34 20.60 -3.83
C GLN A 196 10.66 21.24 -3.38
N GLY A 197 11.72 20.43 -3.29
CA GLY A 197 13.09 20.86 -3.51
C GLY A 197 13.23 21.27 -4.96
N GLY A 198 12.48 22.30 -5.36
CA GLY A 198 12.71 23.03 -6.58
C GLY A 198 14.14 23.53 -6.49
N GLU A 199 14.99 22.87 -7.25
CA GLU A 199 16.34 23.24 -7.59
C GLU A 199 16.28 24.68 -8.09
N ARG A 200 16.35 25.64 -7.16
CA ARG A 200 16.74 27.00 -7.46
C ARG A 200 18.13 26.84 -8.02
N ARG A 201 18.25 26.88 -9.35
CA ARG A 201 19.46 27.35 -10.05
C ARG A 201 19.75 28.75 -9.52
N GLY A 202 20.30 28.80 -8.32
CA GLY A 202 21.00 29.95 -7.80
C GLY A 202 22.34 29.94 -8.49
N GLU A 203 22.44 30.76 -9.53
CA GLU A 203 23.72 31.36 -9.90
C GLU A 203 24.33 31.95 -8.62
N ARG A 204 25.36 31.28 -8.11
CA ARG A 204 26.26 31.86 -7.12
C ARG A 204 27.65 31.37 -7.44
N GLY A 205 28.35 32.18 -8.23
CA GLY A 205 29.80 32.18 -8.26
C GLY A 205 30.36 32.47 -6.87
N GLY A 206 31.60 32.03 -6.66
CA GLY A 206 32.34 32.27 -5.44
C GLY A 206 33.39 31.19 -5.22
N ASP A 207 34.50 31.32 -5.93
CA ASP A 207 35.78 30.68 -5.60
C ASP A 207 36.19 31.09 -4.17
N GLN A 208 36.22 30.15 -3.22
CA GLN A 208 37.04 30.19 -2.00
C GLN A 208 37.36 28.73 -1.64
N ASP A 209 38.55 28.26 -1.99
CA ASP A 209 39.82 28.35 -1.24
C ASP A 209 39.96 27.22 -0.22
N GLU A 210 41.10 26.56 -0.30
CA GLU A 210 41.40 25.23 0.21
C GLU A 210 41.67 25.29 1.72
N GLY A 211 41.03 24.39 2.47
CA GLY A 211 41.24 24.22 3.90
C GLY A 211 41.39 22.75 4.23
N GLU A 212 42.60 22.24 4.09
CA GLU A 212 43.02 20.90 4.55
C GLU A 212 42.86 20.82 6.08
N GLY A 213 41.99 19.92 6.53
CA GLY A 213 41.75 19.63 7.94
C GLY A 213 41.87 18.14 8.20
N GLU A 214 43.10 17.71 8.51
CA GLU A 214 43.40 16.38 9.03
C GLU A 214 42.63 16.12 10.33
N CYS A 215 41.81 15.08 10.36
CA CYS A 215 41.27 14.52 11.60
C CYS A 215 41.69 13.05 11.71
N GLU A 216 42.93 12.87 12.17
CA GLU A 216 43.39 11.62 12.74
C GLU A 216 42.58 11.24 13.99
N GLY A 217 42.26 9.95 14.08
CA GLY A 217 42.25 9.26 15.37
C GLY A 217 40.90 9.15 16.07
N LYS A 218 40.36 7.94 16.09
CA LYS A 218 40.58 6.97 17.19
C LYS A 218 39.57 5.84 17.07
N ARG A 219 40.07 4.61 16.96
CA ARG A 219 39.28 3.38 17.18
C ARG A 219 39.22 3.12 18.70
N PRO A 220 38.05 2.85 19.28
CA PRO A 220 37.96 1.99 20.46
C PRO A 220 37.49 0.60 20.01
N VAL A 221 38.32 -0.42 20.16
CA VAL A 221 38.46 -1.29 21.34
C VAL A 221 37.29 -2.27 21.46
N LYS A 222 37.69 -3.55 21.41
CA LYS A 222 36.91 -4.76 21.56
C LYS A 222 36.34 -4.90 22.98
N ASP A 223 35.50 -5.93 23.08
CA ASP A 223 35.22 -6.75 24.26
C ASP A 223 33.94 -6.41 25.01
N GLY A 224 33.09 -7.44 25.14
CA GLY A 224 32.23 -7.52 26.30
C GLY A 224 30.92 -8.25 26.12
N ARG A 225 31.00 -9.55 26.42
CA ARG A 225 30.16 -10.20 27.43
C ARG A 225 28.81 -10.78 26.99
N GLU A 226 28.88 -12.07 26.76
CA GLU A 226 27.89 -13.08 27.11
C GLU A 226 27.02 -12.68 28.32
N ARG A 227 25.69 -12.75 28.15
CA ARG A 227 24.79 -13.18 29.22
C ARG A 227 23.72 -14.09 28.61
N ARG A 228 23.90 -15.40 28.81
CA ARG A 228 22.82 -16.38 28.83
C ARG A 228 21.91 -16.02 30.00
N GLY A 229 20.70 -15.56 29.71
CA GLY A 229 19.61 -15.50 30.68
C GLY A 229 18.76 -16.75 30.52
N GLU A 230 18.97 -17.73 31.38
CA GLU A 230 18.02 -18.81 31.63
C GLU A 230 16.76 -18.19 32.23
N ILE A 231 15.61 -18.35 31.55
CA ILE A 231 14.30 -18.12 32.15
C ILE A 231 13.62 -19.48 32.24
N GLY A 232 13.88 -20.16 33.36
CA GLY A 232 13.02 -21.22 33.85
C GLY A 232 11.77 -20.61 34.46
N GLY A 233 10.60 -20.92 33.89
CA GLY A 233 9.30 -20.43 34.35
C GLY A 233 8.30 -21.58 34.43
N ARG A 234 8.21 -22.14 35.65
CA ARG A 234 7.18 -23.00 36.25
C ARG A 234 6.01 -23.48 35.37
N VAL A 235 5.94 -24.80 35.29
CA VAL A 235 4.72 -25.59 35.11
C VAL A 235 3.80 -25.34 36.30
N GLY A 236 2.63 -24.75 36.04
CA GLY A 236 1.49 -24.76 36.95
C GLY A 236 0.53 -25.85 36.52
N GLU A 237 0.58 -26.97 37.24
CA GLU A 237 -0.52 -27.93 37.30
C GLU A 237 -1.64 -27.29 38.11
N GLU A 238 -2.82 -27.13 37.53
CA GLU A 238 -4.06 -27.04 38.30
C GLU A 238 -5.15 -27.83 37.57
N SER A 239 -5.41 -29.00 38.15
CA SER A 239 -6.59 -29.83 37.96
C SER A 239 -7.82 -29.13 38.53
N GLN A 240 -8.98 -29.34 37.91
CA GLN A 240 -10.27 -29.71 38.53
C GLN A 240 -11.36 -29.56 37.46
N GLU A 241 -11.94 -30.67 37.00
CA GLU A 241 -13.07 -31.40 37.61
C GLU A 241 -14.42 -30.70 37.40
N GLY A 242 -15.34 -31.43 36.75
CA GLY A 242 -16.77 -31.30 36.97
C GLY A 242 -17.52 -30.32 36.09
N GLU A 243 -18.26 -30.82 35.11
CA GLU A 243 -19.72 -30.93 35.27
C GLU A 243 -20.31 -31.75 34.12
N GLU A 244 -20.73 -32.96 34.47
CA GLU A 244 -21.66 -33.76 33.69
C GLU A 244 -23.03 -33.06 33.74
N HIS A 245 -23.58 -32.70 32.59
CA HIS A 245 -25.02 -32.42 32.49
C HIS A 245 -25.69 -33.44 31.58
N SER A 246 -26.14 -34.50 32.24
CA SER A 246 -27.10 -35.48 31.78
C SER A 246 -28.52 -34.91 31.82
N GLY A 247 -29.33 -35.20 30.80
CA GLY A 247 -30.79 -35.08 30.82
C GLY A 247 -31.31 -34.15 29.72
N ASP A 248 -32.29 -34.50 28.89
CA ASP A 248 -33.17 -35.66 28.89
C ASP A 248 -33.82 -35.77 27.49
N PRO A 249 -34.12 -36.97 26.97
CA PRO A 249 -34.85 -37.16 25.71
C PRO A 249 -36.33 -37.47 26.00
N GLN A 250 -37.23 -36.52 25.75
CA GLN A 250 -38.69 -36.75 25.64
C GLN A 250 -39.27 -35.66 24.72
N GLY A 251 -40.11 -35.89 23.71
CA GLY A 251 -40.84 -37.06 23.25
C GLY A 251 -42.10 -36.58 22.50
N ARG A 252 -42.60 -37.38 21.54
CA ARG A 252 -43.96 -37.38 20.93
C ARG A 252 -44.35 -36.12 20.12
N VAL A 253 -45.10 -36.19 19.02
CA VAL A 253 -46.14 -37.14 18.55
C VAL A 253 -45.90 -37.46 17.07
#